data_AF-Q9K1T0-F1
#
_entry.id   AF-Q9K1T0-F1
#
_cell.length_a   1.000
_cell.length_b   1.000
_cell.length_c   1.000
_cell.angle_alpha   90.00
_cell.angle_beta   90.00
_cell.angle_gamma   90.00
#
_symmetry.space_group_name_H-M   'P 1'
#
loop_
_entity.id
_entity.type
_entity.pdbx_description
1 polymer ?
#
loop_
_entity_poly.entity_id
_entity_poly.type
_entity_poly.pdbx_seq_one_letter_code
_entity_poly.pdbx_strand_id
1 'polypeptide(L)'
;MGSRRKLKRSFLLIEVLMALSLVCAVLLPCIRFYYAIHRSFEEDIFNLQLPALIDHCFLSVEEKMRQQMAEGTVLTSGKGQTVSLAYTSQGIGYRIPYGYNVDIRQEVRGDNLKMKVCLADVVVELFPDQKQAVSVQRCLCVTL
;
A
#
# COMPACT_ATOMS: atom_id res chain seq x y z
N MET A 1 -18.03 -32.75 57.55
CA MET A 1 -17.21 -33.05 56.34
C MET A 1 -17.28 -32.01 55.22
N GLY A 2 -18.25 -31.06 55.19
CA GLY A 2 -18.38 -30.09 54.09
C GLY A 2 -17.32 -28.96 54.04
N SER A 3 -16.76 -28.53 55.17
CA SER A 3 -15.83 -27.39 55.23
C SER A 3 -14.47 -27.67 54.56
N ARG A 4 -13.90 -28.88 54.75
CA ARG A 4 -12.62 -29.28 54.11
C ARG A 4 -12.70 -29.38 52.59
N ARG A 5 -13.86 -29.76 52.01
CA ARG A 5 -14.07 -29.80 50.55
C ARG A 5 -14.16 -28.40 49.94
N LYS A 6 -14.80 -27.44 50.63
CA LYS A 6 -14.86 -26.04 50.20
C LYS A 6 -13.46 -25.39 50.21
N LEU A 7 -12.69 -25.58 51.27
CA LEU A 7 -11.30 -25.09 51.37
C LEU A 7 -10.39 -25.64 50.25
N LYS A 8 -10.46 -26.94 49.96
CA LYS A 8 -9.69 -27.55 48.85
C LYS A 8 -10.09 -27.01 47.47
N ARG A 9 -11.38 -26.76 47.24
CA ARG A 9 -11.86 -26.13 46.00
C ARG A 9 -11.39 -24.69 45.89
N SER A 10 -11.45 -23.90 46.95
CA SER A 10 -10.95 -22.51 46.96
C SER A 10 -9.45 -22.44 46.71
N PHE A 11 -8.67 -23.36 47.29
CA PHE A 11 -7.22 -23.43 47.06
C PHE A 11 -6.89 -23.74 45.59
N LEU A 12 -7.56 -24.73 45.01
CA LEU A 12 -7.37 -25.12 43.61
C LEU A 12 -7.81 -24.01 42.64
N LEU A 13 -8.85 -23.25 43.00
CA LEU A 13 -9.33 -22.11 42.20
C LEU A 13 -8.33 -20.93 42.25
N ILE A 14 -7.72 -20.67 43.40
CA ILE A 14 -6.65 -19.67 43.54
C ILE A 14 -5.43 -20.08 42.72
N GLU A 15 -5.02 -21.35 42.77
CA GLU A 15 -3.87 -21.87 42.03
C GLU A 15 -4.08 -21.75 40.51
N VAL A 16 -5.29 -22.09 40.03
CA VAL A 16 -5.67 -21.90 38.62
C VAL A 16 -5.68 -20.43 38.22
N LEU A 17 -6.22 -19.54 39.05
CA LEU A 17 -6.22 -18.09 38.77
C LEU A 17 -4.80 -17.52 38.75
N MET A 18 -3.93 -17.96 39.67
CA MET A 18 -2.53 -17.56 39.70
C MET A 18 -1.79 -18.06 38.46
N ALA A 19 -1.98 -19.32 38.08
CA ALA A 19 -1.40 -19.87 36.85
C ALA A 19 -1.88 -19.11 35.61
N LEU A 20 -3.18 -18.81 35.50
CA LEU A 20 -3.75 -18.06 34.40
C LEU A 20 -3.23 -16.62 34.36
N SER A 21 -3.10 -15.97 35.52
CA SER A 21 -2.53 -14.61 35.62
C SER A 21 -1.08 -14.56 35.17
N LEU A 22 -0.29 -15.58 35.52
CA LEU A 22 1.12 -15.68 35.12
C LEU A 22 1.25 -15.96 33.62
N VAL A 23 0.40 -16.83 33.07
CA VAL A 23 0.31 -17.06 31.63
C VAL A 23 -0.06 -15.77 30.89
N CYS A 24 -1.04 -15.01 31.36
CA CYS A 24 -1.38 -13.72 30.76
C CYS A 24 -0.24 -12.71 30.88
N ALA A 25 0.43 -12.63 32.04
CA ALA A 25 1.55 -11.72 32.26
C ALA A 25 2.73 -11.99 31.33
N VAL A 26 2.94 -13.25 30.91
CA VAL A 26 3.98 -13.62 29.93
C VAL A 26 3.48 -13.51 28.49
N LEU A 27 2.27 -13.98 28.18
CA LEU A 27 1.77 -14.00 26.80
C LEU A 27 1.48 -12.61 26.26
N LEU A 28 0.91 -11.69 27.06
CA LEU A 28 0.62 -10.34 26.58
C LEU A 28 1.85 -9.58 26.05
N PRO A 29 2.98 -9.49 26.77
CA PRO A 29 4.17 -8.84 26.23
C PRO A 29 4.76 -9.60 25.04
N CYS A 30 4.74 -10.94 25.03
CA CYS A 30 5.19 -11.72 23.87
C CYS A 30 4.36 -11.44 22.62
N ILE A 31 3.03 -11.38 22.74
CA ILE A 31 2.12 -11.07 21.62
C ILE A 31 2.35 -9.63 21.14
N ARG A 32 2.48 -8.67 22.06
CA ARG A 32 2.75 -7.27 21.69
C ARG A 32 4.09 -7.13 20.97
N PHE A 33 5.13 -7.80 21.47
CA PHE A 33 6.45 -7.81 20.87
C PHE A 33 6.42 -8.43 19.47
N TYR A 34 5.79 -9.61 19.33
CA TYR A 34 5.63 -10.26 18.04
C TYR A 34 4.87 -9.38 17.04
N TYR A 35 3.77 -8.77 17.47
CA TYR A 35 2.98 -7.89 16.60
C TYR A 35 3.75 -6.63 16.18
N ALA A 36 4.52 -6.03 17.10
CA ALA A 36 5.35 -4.88 16.79
C ALA A 36 6.44 -5.22 15.77
N ILE A 37 7.12 -6.36 15.95
CA ILE A 37 8.12 -6.85 15.00
C ILE A 37 7.48 -7.15 13.64
N HIS A 38 6.36 -7.88 13.63
CA HIS A 38 5.69 -8.24 12.39
C HIS A 38 5.25 -7.01 11.61
N ARG A 39 4.71 -6.00 12.30
CA ARG A 39 4.37 -4.71 11.69
C ARG A 39 5.58 -3.99 11.12
N SER A 40 6.70 -3.96 11.86
CA SER A 40 7.95 -3.35 11.37
C SER A 40 8.42 -4.02 10.08
N PHE A 41 8.39 -5.36 10.02
CA PHE A 41 8.77 -6.09 8.82
C PHE A 41 7.83 -5.82 7.64
N GLU A 42 6.52 -5.77 7.85
CA GLU A 42 5.58 -5.43 6.78
C GLU A 42 5.82 -4.01 6.25
N GLU A 43 6.07 -3.04 7.13
CA GLU A 43 6.40 -1.67 6.74
C GLU A 43 7.71 -1.63 5.93
N ASP A 44 8.77 -2.34 6.36
CA ASP A 44 10.04 -2.42 5.64
C ASP A 44 9.90 -3.10 4.27
N ILE A 45 9.18 -4.21 4.20
CA ILE A 45 8.91 -4.94 2.95
C ILE A 45 8.13 -4.08 1.96
N PHE A 46 7.14 -3.33 2.45
CA PHE A 46 6.40 -2.39 1.61
C PHE A 46 7.31 -1.27 1.09
N ASN A 47 8.10 -0.65 1.97
CA ASN A 47 9.02 0.44 1.61
C ASN A 47 10.08 0.00 0.59
N LEU A 48 10.56 -1.25 0.66
CA LEU A 48 11.50 -1.81 -0.31
C LEU A 48 10.90 -1.95 -1.71
N GLN A 49 9.61 -2.26 -1.81
CA GLN A 49 8.91 -2.45 -3.08
C GLN A 49 8.36 -1.13 -3.66
N LEU A 50 8.18 -0.12 -2.82
CA LEU A 50 7.52 1.15 -3.16
C LEU A 50 8.13 1.86 -4.38
N PRO A 51 9.47 2.01 -4.52
CA PRO A 51 10.05 2.67 -5.69
C PRO A 51 9.69 1.98 -7.02
N ALA A 52 9.80 0.65 -7.06
CA ALA A 52 9.48 -0.12 -8.26
C ALA A 52 7.98 -0.04 -8.62
N LEU A 53 7.10 -0.01 -7.62
CA LEU A 53 5.67 0.17 -7.81
C LEU A 53 5.35 1.56 -8.39
N ILE A 54 5.98 2.60 -7.85
CA ILE A 54 5.84 3.98 -8.35
C ILE A 54 6.31 4.06 -9.80
N ASP A 55 7.48 3.52 -10.13
CA ASP A 55 8.01 3.51 -11.49
C ASP A 55 7.05 2.81 -12.47
N HIS A 56 6.48 1.67 -12.05
CA HIS A 56 5.49 0.96 -12.85
C HIS A 56 4.21 1.77 -13.10
N CYS A 57 3.78 2.57 -12.11
CA CYS A 57 2.63 3.46 -12.27
C CYS A 57 2.92 4.54 -13.30
N PHE A 58 4.08 5.22 -13.19
CA PHE A 58 4.47 6.26 -14.14
C PHE A 58 4.62 5.72 -15.56
N LEU A 59 5.24 4.55 -15.75
CA LEU A 59 5.32 3.88 -17.06
C LEU A 59 3.93 3.56 -17.63
N SER A 60 2.99 3.12 -16.77
CA SER A 60 1.61 2.84 -17.18
C SER A 60 0.86 4.11 -17.59
N VAL A 61 1.11 5.23 -16.90
CA VAL A 61 0.54 6.54 -17.26
C VAL A 61 1.15 7.05 -18.56
N GLU A 62 2.47 6.91 -18.73
CA GLU A 62 3.18 7.29 -19.96
C GLU A 62 2.63 6.54 -21.19
N GLU A 63 2.43 5.23 -21.06
CA GLU A 63 1.84 4.40 -22.12
C GLU A 63 0.43 4.88 -22.49
N LYS A 64 -0.41 5.18 -21.48
CA LYS A 64 -1.76 5.73 -21.71
C LYS A 64 -1.70 7.10 -22.38
N MET A 65 -0.79 7.97 -21.96
CA MET A 65 -0.59 9.27 -22.60
C MET A 65 -0.17 9.10 -24.06
N ARG A 66 0.71 8.15 -24.37
CA ARG A 66 1.14 7.87 -25.74
C ARG A 66 -0.02 7.38 -26.62
N GLN A 67 -0.87 6.51 -26.09
CA GLN A 67 -2.08 6.05 -26.78
C GLN A 67 -3.05 7.20 -27.04
N GLN A 68 -3.30 8.04 -26.05
CA GLN A 68 -4.16 9.21 -26.17
C GLN A 68 -3.64 10.24 -27.17
N MET A 69 -2.32 10.50 -27.17
CA MET A 69 -1.67 11.36 -28.18
C MET A 69 -1.85 10.83 -29.61
N ALA A 70 -1.87 9.49 -29.80
CA ALA A 70 -2.07 8.87 -31.11
C ALA A 70 -3.51 9.03 -31.63
N GLU A 71 -4.47 9.00 -30.70
CA GLU A 71 -5.92 9.17 -30.91
C GLU A 71 -6.33 10.65 -30.96
N GLY A 72 -5.48 11.57 -30.52
CA GLY A 72 -5.76 13.01 -30.47
C GLY A 72 -6.65 13.43 -29.29
N THR A 73 -6.77 12.58 -28.27
CA THR A 73 -7.46 12.90 -27.01
C THR A 73 -6.45 13.21 -25.92
N VAL A 74 -6.87 13.94 -24.89
CA VAL A 74 -6.06 14.17 -23.69
C VAL A 74 -6.95 13.99 -22.48
N LEU A 75 -6.71 12.96 -21.67
CA LEU A 75 -7.33 12.85 -20.36
C LEU A 75 -6.41 13.47 -19.31
N THR A 76 -6.94 14.42 -18.56
CA THR A 76 -6.24 15.10 -17.47
C THR A 76 -6.17 14.26 -16.20
N SER A 77 -7.04 13.27 -16.01
CA SER A 77 -6.99 12.42 -14.81
C SER A 77 -7.61 11.04 -15.05
N GLY A 78 -7.26 10.08 -14.18
CA GLY A 78 -7.86 8.76 -14.19
C GLY A 78 -7.51 7.92 -12.97
N LYS A 79 -8.10 6.74 -12.89
CA LYS A 79 -7.76 5.70 -11.91
C LYS A 79 -7.22 4.46 -12.61
N GLY A 80 -6.41 3.68 -11.91
CA GLY A 80 -5.82 2.45 -12.38
C GLY A 80 -5.52 1.49 -11.24
N GLN A 81 -5.10 0.28 -11.60
CA GLN A 81 -4.51 -0.67 -10.67
C GLN A 81 -3.13 -1.03 -11.19
N THR A 82 -2.16 -1.21 -10.28
CA THR A 82 -0.84 -1.68 -10.67
C THR A 82 -0.95 -3.03 -11.36
N VAL A 83 -0.26 -3.16 -12.50
CA VAL A 83 -0.09 -4.46 -13.16
C VAL A 83 0.87 -5.33 -12.35
N SER A 84 1.85 -4.70 -11.70
CA SER A 84 2.77 -5.32 -10.74
C SER A 84 2.08 -5.57 -9.39
N LEU A 85 2.37 -6.73 -8.80
CA LEU A 85 1.93 -7.11 -7.47
C LEU A 85 2.92 -6.59 -6.42
N ALA A 86 2.38 -6.07 -5.32
CA ALA A 86 3.13 -5.91 -4.08
C ALA A 86 2.96 -7.17 -3.23
N TYR A 87 3.96 -7.53 -2.45
CA TYR A 87 3.96 -8.74 -1.64
C TYR A 87 4.04 -8.42 -0.15
N THR A 88 3.27 -9.16 0.66
CA THR A 88 3.38 -9.13 2.13
C THR A 88 4.53 -10.00 2.63
N SER A 89 4.86 -9.95 3.93
CA SER A 89 5.85 -10.85 4.55
C SER A 89 5.52 -12.34 4.41
N GLN A 90 4.25 -12.67 4.16
CA GLN A 90 3.78 -14.04 3.91
C GLN A 90 3.88 -14.45 2.42
N GLY A 91 4.39 -13.57 1.55
CA GLY A 91 4.45 -13.80 0.11
C GLY A 91 3.09 -13.67 -0.59
N ILE A 92 2.08 -13.08 0.06
CA ILE A 92 0.77 -12.87 -0.54
C ILE A 92 0.84 -11.63 -1.43
N GLY A 93 0.60 -11.83 -2.73
CA GLY A 93 0.57 -10.76 -3.71
C GLY A 93 -0.76 -10.00 -3.69
N TYR A 94 -0.72 -8.68 -3.72
CA TYR A 94 -1.89 -7.81 -3.85
C TYR A 94 -1.63 -6.68 -4.84
N ARG A 95 -2.70 -6.21 -5.49
CA ARG A 95 -2.64 -5.09 -6.43
C ARG A 95 -2.86 -3.78 -5.69
N ILE A 96 -2.05 -2.79 -6.01
CA ILE A 96 -2.17 -1.46 -5.40
C ILE A 96 -3.04 -0.60 -6.32
N PRO A 97 -4.17 -0.09 -5.82
CA PRO A 97 -4.95 0.90 -6.57
C PRO A 97 -4.17 2.21 -6.62
N TYR A 98 -4.17 2.87 -7.79
CA TYR A 98 -3.59 4.19 -7.94
C TYR A 98 -4.54 5.14 -8.67
N GLY A 99 -4.53 6.41 -8.26
CA GLY A 99 -5.06 7.54 -9.01
C GLY A 99 -3.92 8.24 -9.74
N TYR A 100 -4.21 8.91 -10.85
CA TYR A 100 -3.26 9.80 -11.49
C TYR A 100 -3.94 11.06 -12.00
N ASN A 101 -3.20 12.16 -11.94
CA ASN A 101 -3.57 13.45 -12.50
C ASN A 101 -2.41 13.94 -13.37
N VAL A 102 -2.72 14.51 -14.53
CA VAL A 102 -1.80 14.93 -15.57
C VAL A 102 -2.09 16.40 -15.87
N ASP A 103 -1.12 17.24 -15.56
CA ASP A 103 -1.16 18.67 -15.87
C ASP A 103 -0.22 18.94 -17.05
N ILE A 104 -0.78 19.25 -18.22
CA ILE A 104 0.00 19.48 -19.43
C ILE A 104 0.60 20.87 -19.39
N ARG A 105 1.93 20.92 -19.43
CA ARG A 105 2.69 22.18 -19.48
C ARG A 105 2.91 22.66 -20.90
N GLN A 106 3.22 21.73 -21.81
CA GLN A 106 3.51 22.07 -23.19
C GLN A 106 3.14 20.92 -24.12
N GLU A 107 2.46 21.27 -25.21
CA GLU A 107 2.10 20.36 -26.30
C GLU A 107 2.69 20.85 -27.61
N VAL A 108 3.33 19.96 -28.36
CA VAL A 108 3.81 20.22 -29.72
C VAL A 108 3.02 19.32 -30.66
N ARG A 109 2.23 19.94 -31.54
CA ARG A 109 1.42 19.25 -32.55
C ARG A 109 2.18 19.17 -33.87
N GLY A 110 2.10 18.01 -34.53
CA GLY A 110 2.61 17.82 -35.89
C GLY A 110 1.58 18.21 -36.96
N ASP A 111 1.97 18.05 -38.23
CA ASP A 111 1.21 18.49 -39.41
C ASP A 111 -0.22 17.92 -39.52
N ASN A 112 -0.51 16.82 -38.81
CA ASN A 112 -1.80 16.12 -38.84
C ASN A 112 -2.68 16.37 -37.60
N LEU A 113 -2.50 17.48 -36.87
CA LEU A 113 -3.17 17.79 -35.59
C LEU A 113 -2.90 16.79 -34.44
N LYS A 114 -2.12 15.72 -34.70
CA LYS A 114 -1.66 14.77 -33.68
C LYS A 114 -0.57 15.40 -32.83
N MET A 115 -0.61 15.15 -31.52
CA MET A 115 0.49 15.53 -30.63
C MET A 115 1.71 14.67 -30.92
N LYS A 116 2.86 15.32 -31.17
CA LYS A 116 4.16 14.66 -31.32
C LYS A 116 4.95 14.65 -30.02
N VAL A 117 4.84 15.71 -29.22
CA VAL A 117 5.54 15.82 -27.93
C VAL A 117 4.57 16.42 -26.91
N CYS A 118 4.51 15.81 -25.73
CA CYS A 118 3.74 16.28 -24.59
C CYS A 118 4.62 16.31 -23.35
N LEU A 119 4.79 17.48 -22.76
CA LEU A 119 5.44 17.70 -21.48
C LEU A 119 4.35 17.91 -20.44
N ALA A 120 4.29 17.05 -19.43
CA ALA A 120 3.28 17.11 -18.39
C ALA A 120 3.87 16.84 -17.01
N ASP A 121 3.32 17.51 -16.01
CA ASP A 121 3.53 17.15 -14.61
C ASP A 121 2.48 16.11 -14.23
N VAL A 122 2.94 14.94 -13.82
CA VAL A 122 2.09 13.83 -13.45
C VAL A 122 2.19 13.57 -11.96
N VAL A 123 1.04 13.56 -11.31
CA VAL A 123 0.89 13.16 -9.91
C VAL A 123 0.25 11.79 -9.88
N VAL A 124 0.90 10.84 -9.22
CA VAL A 124 0.37 9.50 -8.96
C VAL A 124 0.10 9.37 -7.46
N GLU A 125 -1.10 8.95 -7.12
CA GLU A 125 -1.53 8.68 -5.74
C GLU A 125 -1.77 7.19 -5.56
N LEU A 126 -0.98 6.54 -4.71
CA LEU A 126 -1.19 5.15 -4.30
C LEU A 126 -2.19 5.10 -3.14
N PHE A 127 -3.08 4.12 -3.16
CA PHE A 127 -4.19 3.97 -2.21
C PHE A 127 -5.06 5.23 -2.12
N PRO A 128 -5.66 5.65 -3.26
CA PRO A 128 -6.58 6.79 -3.25
C PRO A 128 -7.70 6.53 -2.23
N ASP A 129 -8.16 7.58 -1.57
CA ASP A 129 -9.22 7.55 -0.56
C ASP A 129 -8.85 6.89 0.79
N GLN A 130 -7.56 6.55 1.02
CA GLN A 130 -7.07 6.08 2.32
C GLN A 130 -6.27 7.14 3.09
N LYS A 131 -6.26 7.03 4.43
CA LYS A 131 -5.52 7.95 5.32
C LYS A 131 -3.99 7.96 5.11
N GLN A 132 -3.45 6.90 4.53
CA GLN A 132 -2.02 6.73 4.24
C GLN A 132 -1.76 6.75 2.73
N ALA A 133 -2.39 7.68 2.01
CA ALA A 133 -2.13 7.86 0.58
C ALA A 133 -0.68 8.32 0.37
N VAL A 134 0.03 7.66 -0.55
CA VAL A 134 1.37 8.06 -0.99
C VAL A 134 1.21 8.81 -2.31
N SER A 135 1.52 10.10 -2.30
CA SER A 135 1.47 10.95 -3.51
C SER A 135 2.88 11.23 -4.00
N VAL A 136 3.12 11.00 -5.28
CA VAL A 136 4.41 11.23 -5.93
C VAL A 136 4.17 12.02 -7.22
N GLN A 137 4.95 13.08 -7.41
CA GLN A 137 4.91 13.90 -8.61
C GLN A 137 6.19 13.71 -9.42
N ARG A 138 6.06 13.56 -10.74
CA ARG A 138 7.18 13.57 -11.69
C ARG A 138 6.79 14.27 -12.98
N CYS A 139 7.75 14.93 -13.62
CA CYS A 139 7.59 15.44 -14.96
C CYS A 139 7.80 14.31 -15.97
N LEU A 140 6.88 14.15 -16.92
CA LEU A 140 7.00 13.22 -18.03
C LEU A 140 7.14 14.00 -19.34
N CYS A 141 7.99 13.48 -20.22
CA CYS A 141 8.10 13.90 -21.61
C CYS A 141 7.70 12.71 -22.48
N VAL A 142 6.51 12.77 -23.07
CA VAL A 142 5.98 11.71 -23.93
C VAL A 142 6.12 12.13 -25.38
N THR A 143 6.72 11.26 -26.18
CA THR A 143 6.92 11.47 -27.62
C THR A 143 6.23 10.38 -28.42
N LEU A 144 5.71 10.75 -29.60
CA LEU A 144 4.99 9.88 -30.52
C LEU A 144 5.72 9.68 -31.85
#